data_AF-A0A9P5ZJV4-F1
#
_entry.id   AF-A0A9P5ZJV4-F1
#
_cell.length_a   1.000
_cell.length_b   1.000
_cell.length_c   1.000
_cell.angle_alpha   90.00
_cell.angle_beta   90.00
_cell.angle_gamma   90.00
#
_symmetry.space_group_name_H-M   'P 1'
#
loop_
_entity.id
_entity.type
_entity.pdbx_description
1 polymer ?
#
loop_
_entity_poly.entity_id
_entity_poly.type
_entity_poly.pdbx_seq_one_letter_code
_entity_poly.pdbx_strand_id
1 'polypeptide(L)'
;EDFRPDLLVSLRSPWNKRLAQLFANRFVELDEYECKDRKFIQYTFLHHLPQLRTLYRRSIAPKTQAYNHQYTQSKSHKARNFRHRSNLAHSDESMKRCLSLWDRMPLEAVSGDETDHAGELEGFAIKSIPWRSSSPAVIKWFRTFDILHMSTWFTLNDRAGPGRFPRVRFDSHDRAEEHAKPVPGLPRNFYNPDFLFSLDKYDREALDIQPDFDLSFSARVN
;
A
#
# COMPACT_ATOMS: atom_id res chain seq x y z
N GLU A 1 19.04 -10.40 -27.16
CA GLU A 1 19.27 -8.97 -27.41
C GLU A 1 18.80 -8.17 -26.20
N ASP A 2 19.52 -7.12 -25.80
CA ASP A 2 19.20 -6.30 -24.63
C ASP A 2 17.99 -5.39 -24.90
N PHE A 3 16.79 -5.85 -24.49
CA PHE A 3 15.55 -5.09 -24.57
C PHE A 3 15.50 -4.01 -23.46
N ARG A 4 16.29 -2.94 -23.60
CA ARG A 4 16.39 -1.88 -22.59
C ARG A 4 16.04 -0.51 -23.18
N PRO A 5 15.05 0.22 -22.61
CA PRO A 5 14.79 1.60 -23.03
C PRO A 5 15.98 2.49 -22.67
N ASP A 6 16.28 3.45 -23.54
CA ASP A 6 17.26 4.48 -23.25
C ASP A 6 16.61 5.57 -22.41
N LEU A 7 16.92 5.55 -21.10
CA LEU A 7 16.38 6.47 -20.11
C LEU A 7 17.29 7.69 -19.88
N LEU A 8 18.49 7.70 -20.48
CA LEU A 8 19.48 8.76 -20.30
C LEU A 8 19.32 9.89 -21.31
N VAL A 9 18.90 9.56 -22.54
CA VAL A 9 18.65 10.53 -23.61
C VAL A 9 17.18 10.99 -23.65
N SER A 10 16.72 11.49 -24.79
CA SER A 10 15.32 11.78 -25.05
C SER A 10 14.45 10.52 -24.94
N LEU A 11 13.38 10.58 -24.14
CA LEU A 11 12.39 9.51 -24.02
C LEU A 11 11.63 9.23 -25.33
N ARG A 12 11.66 10.17 -26.27
CA ARG A 12 11.09 10.03 -27.62
C ARG A 12 12.15 9.73 -28.69
N SER A 13 13.31 9.21 -28.29
CA SER A 13 14.37 8.81 -29.22
C SER A 13 13.87 7.79 -30.25
N PRO A 14 14.48 7.73 -31.45
CA PRO A 14 14.18 6.69 -32.44
C PRO A 14 14.29 5.27 -31.86
N TRP A 15 15.26 5.04 -30.97
CA TRP A 15 15.42 3.77 -30.26
C TRP A 15 14.19 3.43 -29.41
N ASN A 16 13.76 4.34 -28.52
CA ASN A 16 12.61 4.09 -27.65
C ASN A 16 11.30 3.93 -28.43
N LYS A 17 11.13 4.66 -29.55
CA LYS A 17 9.99 4.48 -30.45
C LYS A 17 9.97 3.10 -31.10
N ARG A 18 11.13 2.61 -31.56
CA ARG A 18 11.29 1.28 -32.15
C ARG A 18 11.10 0.19 -31.10
N LEU A 19 11.59 0.40 -29.89
CA LEU A 19 11.38 -0.49 -28.75
C LEU A 19 9.90 -0.60 -28.40
N ALA A 20 9.18 0.53 -28.33
CA ALA A 20 7.74 0.55 -28.08
C ALA A 20 6.94 -0.16 -29.19
N GLN A 21 7.38 -0.06 -30.44
CA GLN A 21 6.77 -0.79 -31.55
C GLN A 21 7.01 -2.31 -31.45
N LEU A 22 8.24 -2.72 -31.15
CA LEU A 22 8.58 -4.13 -30.91
C LEU A 22 7.79 -4.69 -29.72
N PHE A 23 7.69 -3.93 -28.63
CA PHE A 23 6.87 -4.26 -27.47
C PHE A 23 5.42 -4.49 -27.89
N ALA A 24 4.80 -3.53 -28.57
CA ALA A 24 3.41 -3.61 -28.99
C ALA A 24 3.15 -4.80 -29.93
N ASN A 25 4.08 -5.11 -30.84
CA ASN A 25 3.96 -6.29 -31.71
C ASN A 25 3.96 -7.59 -30.90
N ARG A 26 4.94 -7.75 -30.01
CA ARG A 26 5.04 -8.95 -29.15
C ARG A 26 3.87 -9.06 -28.18
N PHE A 27 3.44 -7.94 -27.59
CA PHE A 27 2.31 -7.91 -26.67
C PHE A 27 1.01 -8.40 -27.34
N VAL A 28 0.78 -8.03 -28.60
CA VAL A 28 -0.39 -8.50 -29.37
C VAL A 28 -0.27 -9.96 -29.80
N GLU A 29 0.95 -10.45 -30.06
CA GLU A 29 1.23 -11.87 -30.36
C GLU A 29 1.00 -12.78 -29.16
N LEU A 30 1.20 -12.28 -27.94
CA LEU A 30 0.82 -12.97 -26.71
C LEU A 30 -0.71 -12.95 -26.61
N ASP A 31 -1.35 -14.10 -26.77
CA ASP A 31 -2.81 -14.19 -26.72
C ASP A 31 -3.41 -14.10 -25.30
N GLU A 32 -2.60 -13.68 -24.34
CA GLU A 32 -2.93 -13.57 -22.92
C GLU A 32 -3.72 -12.30 -22.58
N TYR A 33 -3.66 -11.27 -23.43
CA TYR A 33 -4.25 -9.96 -23.15
C TYR A 33 -5.35 -9.58 -24.16
N GLU A 34 -6.44 -9.00 -23.66
CA GLU A 34 -7.61 -8.58 -24.45
C GLU A 34 -7.31 -7.39 -25.38
N CYS A 35 -6.43 -6.48 -24.97
CA CYS A 35 -6.11 -5.29 -25.76
C CYS A 35 -5.20 -5.67 -26.95
N LYS A 36 -5.72 -5.54 -28.18
CA LYS A 36 -4.97 -5.78 -29.43
C LYS A 36 -4.63 -4.51 -30.22
N ASP A 37 -4.93 -3.33 -29.70
CA ASP A 37 -4.60 -2.05 -30.35
C ASP A 37 -3.11 -1.71 -30.18
N ARG A 38 -2.34 -2.04 -31.22
CA ARG A 38 -0.89 -1.78 -31.28
C ARG A 38 -0.52 -0.31 -31.05
N LYS A 39 -1.32 0.64 -31.57
CA LYS A 39 -1.00 2.07 -31.44
C LYS A 39 -1.22 2.53 -30.00
N PHE A 40 -2.31 2.10 -29.37
CA PHE A 40 -2.57 2.38 -27.97
C PHE A 40 -1.49 1.78 -27.06
N ILE A 41 -1.12 0.51 -27.27
CA ILE A 41 -0.05 -0.13 -26.49
C ILE A 41 1.29 0.61 -26.65
N GLN A 42 1.65 1.00 -27.87
CA GLN A 42 2.87 1.77 -28.13
C GLN A 42 2.85 3.13 -27.42
N TYR A 43 1.71 3.84 -27.47
CA TYR A 43 1.52 5.11 -26.77
C TYR A 43 1.69 4.94 -25.27
N THR A 44 1.02 3.95 -24.68
CA THR A 44 1.08 3.64 -23.24
C THR A 44 2.49 3.31 -22.79
N PHE A 45 3.22 2.49 -23.56
CA PHE A 45 4.62 2.18 -23.29
C PHE A 45 5.49 3.44 -23.23
N LEU A 46 5.38 4.33 -24.23
CA LEU A 46 6.15 5.58 -24.26
C LEU A 46 5.76 6.52 -23.11
N HIS A 47 4.49 6.54 -22.73
CA HIS A 47 3.98 7.33 -21.60
C HIS A 47 4.49 6.83 -20.25
N HIS A 48 4.88 5.55 -20.16
CA HIS A 48 5.47 4.97 -18.95
C HIS A 48 6.97 5.30 -18.77
N LEU A 49 7.69 5.62 -19.85
CA LEU A 49 9.13 5.91 -19.81
C LEU A 49 9.56 7.05 -18.86
N PRO A 50 8.81 8.16 -18.69
CA PRO A 50 9.14 9.19 -17.70
C PRO A 50 9.17 8.67 -16.26
N GLN A 51 8.25 7.76 -15.92
CA GLN A 51 8.22 7.12 -14.61
C GLN A 51 9.43 6.20 -14.44
N LEU A 52 9.73 5.35 -15.43
CA LEU A 52 10.91 4.49 -15.41
C LEU A 52 12.21 5.29 -15.28
N ARG A 53 12.34 6.42 -15.99
CA ARG A 53 13.50 7.31 -15.85
C ARG A 53 13.61 7.89 -14.44
N THR A 54 12.48 8.24 -13.82
CA THR A 54 12.47 8.74 -12.43
C THR A 54 12.93 7.66 -11.45
N LEU A 55 12.43 6.43 -11.60
CA LEU A 55 12.84 5.29 -10.79
C LEU A 55 14.32 4.95 -10.99
N TYR A 56 14.77 4.91 -12.25
CA TYR A 56 16.17 4.66 -12.59
C TYR A 56 17.09 5.72 -11.99
N ARG A 57 16.78 7.01 -12.17
CA ARG A 57 17.56 8.10 -11.57
C ARG A 57 17.59 8.02 -10.05
N ARG A 58 16.47 7.67 -9.39
CA ARG A 58 16.44 7.44 -7.94
C ARG A 58 17.33 6.27 -7.52
N SER A 59 17.40 5.20 -8.31
CA SER A 59 18.20 4.02 -7.99
C SER A 59 19.71 4.27 -8.08
N ILE A 60 20.15 5.13 -9.02
CA ILE A 60 21.56 5.46 -9.24
C ILE A 60 22.00 6.73 -8.51
N ALA A 61 21.05 7.54 -8.03
CA ALA A 61 21.38 8.74 -7.28
C ALA A 61 22.12 8.36 -5.99
N PRO A 62 23.24 9.05 -5.64
CA PRO A 62 23.85 8.90 -4.34
C PRO A 62 22.78 9.16 -3.27
N LYS A 63 22.58 8.23 -2.34
CA LYS A 63 21.69 8.44 -1.19
C LYS A 63 22.30 9.52 -0.32
N THR A 64 21.95 10.78 -0.59
CA THR A 64 22.44 11.92 0.17
C THR A 64 21.95 11.83 1.61
N GLN A 65 22.68 12.47 2.53
CA GLN A 65 22.24 12.57 3.92
C GLN A 65 20.84 13.19 4.03
N ALA A 66 20.51 14.15 3.16
CA ALA A 66 19.18 14.75 3.05
C ALA A 66 18.10 13.75 2.60
N TYR A 67 18.38 12.88 1.62
CA TYR A 67 17.46 11.82 1.21
C TYR A 67 17.19 10.83 2.35
N ASN A 68 18.25 10.38 3.01
CA ASN A 68 18.12 9.48 4.16
C ASN A 68 17.33 10.15 5.29
N HIS A 69 17.59 11.44 5.55
CA HIS A 69 16.85 12.21 6.55
C HIS A 69 15.36 12.38 6.19
N GLN A 70 15.03 12.65 4.93
CA GLN A 70 13.64 12.74 4.49
C GLN A 70 12.93 11.38 4.56
N TYR A 71 13.61 10.29 4.19
CA TYR A 71 13.09 8.94 4.30
C TYR A 71 12.83 8.55 5.76
N THR A 72 13.78 8.82 6.67
CA THR A 72 13.61 8.55 8.10
C THR A 72 12.55 9.44 8.73
N GLN A 73 12.44 10.71 8.34
CA GLN A 73 11.35 11.59 8.77
C GLN A 73 10.00 11.02 8.32
N SER A 74 9.85 10.64 7.05
CA SER A 74 8.59 10.05 6.56
C SER A 74 8.21 8.78 7.34
N LYS A 75 9.18 7.88 7.59
CA LYS A 75 8.97 6.68 8.40
C LYS A 75 8.57 7.02 9.85
N SER A 76 9.24 8.01 10.45
CA SER A 76 8.96 8.49 11.81
C SER A 76 7.55 9.10 11.91
N HIS A 77 7.16 9.92 10.93
CA HIS A 77 5.81 10.48 10.85
C HIS A 77 4.74 9.38 10.74
N LYS A 78 4.95 8.38 9.89
CA LYS A 78 4.03 7.23 9.78
C LYS A 78 3.94 6.44 11.09
N ALA A 79 5.07 6.14 11.72
CA ALA A 79 5.11 5.44 13.01
C ALA A 79 4.41 6.24 14.12
N ARG A 80 4.60 7.56 14.16
CA ARG A 80 3.91 8.44 15.12
C ARG A 80 2.41 8.45 14.90
N ASN A 81 1.95 8.57 13.65
CA ASN A 81 0.53 8.54 13.34
C ASN A 81 -0.09 7.20 13.70
N PHE A 82 0.58 6.08 13.41
CA PHE A 82 0.15 4.73 13.81
C PHE A 82 -0.01 4.60 15.33
N ARG A 83 0.95 5.11 16.10
CA ARG A 83 0.89 5.11 17.57
C ARG A 83 -0.16 6.07 18.12
N HIS A 84 -0.41 7.21 17.48
CA HIS A 84 -1.45 8.14 17.94
C HIS A 84 -2.86 7.53 17.93
N ARG A 85 -3.11 6.54 17.06
CA ARG A 85 -4.43 5.89 16.94
C ARG A 85 -4.83 5.09 18.20
N SER A 86 -3.87 4.68 19.03
CA SER A 86 -4.14 3.89 20.23
C SER A 86 -4.57 4.72 21.45
N ASN A 87 -4.36 6.05 21.46
CA ASN A 87 -4.62 6.86 22.64
C ASN A 87 -6.11 6.89 23.06
N LEU A 88 -7.05 6.83 22.11
CA LEU A 88 -8.49 6.79 22.43
C LEU A 88 -9.02 5.39 22.78
N ALA A 89 -8.30 4.35 22.37
CA ALA A 89 -8.69 2.96 22.60
C ALA A 89 -8.64 2.54 24.09
N HIS A 90 -8.06 3.37 24.96
CA HIS A 90 -8.02 3.13 26.41
C HIS A 90 -9.39 3.31 27.10
N SER A 91 -10.37 3.92 26.43
CA SER A 91 -11.69 4.23 27.01
C SER A 91 -12.71 3.08 26.93
N ASP A 92 -12.48 2.07 26.09
CA ASP A 92 -13.39 0.93 25.89
C ASP A 92 -12.66 -0.41 26.07
N GLU A 93 -13.24 -1.36 26.80
CA GLU A 93 -12.61 -2.66 27.09
C GLU A 93 -12.35 -3.51 25.85
N SER A 94 -13.26 -3.49 24.86
CA SER A 94 -13.05 -4.22 23.60
C SER A 94 -11.87 -3.64 22.81
N MET A 95 -11.65 -2.33 22.94
CA MET A 95 -10.49 -1.65 22.35
C MET A 95 -9.21 -1.92 23.13
N LYS A 96 -9.23 -1.95 24.46
CA LYS A 96 -8.06 -2.30 25.30
C LYS A 96 -7.49 -3.68 24.96
N ARG A 97 -8.36 -4.67 24.74
CA ARG A 97 -7.92 -5.99 24.27
C ARG A 97 -7.15 -5.90 22.95
N CYS A 98 -7.66 -5.09 22.02
CA CYS A 98 -7.04 -4.86 20.72
C CYS A 98 -5.72 -4.08 20.79
N LEU A 99 -5.51 -3.24 21.81
CA LEU A 99 -4.27 -2.48 22.00
C LEU A 99 -3.04 -3.39 22.10
N SER A 100 -3.16 -4.50 22.84
CA SER A 100 -2.04 -5.44 23.00
C SER A 100 -1.54 -6.02 21.67
N LEU A 101 -2.45 -6.22 20.71
CA LEU A 101 -2.11 -6.65 19.35
C LEU A 101 -1.60 -5.47 18.52
N TRP A 102 -2.30 -4.32 18.57
CA TRP A 102 -1.94 -3.11 17.84
C TRP A 102 -0.53 -2.61 18.18
N ASP A 103 -0.15 -2.58 19.45
CA ASP A 103 1.15 -2.05 19.89
C ASP A 103 2.34 -2.94 19.50
N ARG A 104 2.09 -4.25 19.33
CA ARG A 104 3.10 -5.22 18.85
C ARG A 104 3.15 -5.29 17.32
N MET A 105 2.11 -4.83 16.64
CA MET A 105 2.00 -4.90 15.20
C MET A 105 2.99 -3.93 14.54
N PRO A 106 3.84 -4.41 13.61
CA PRO A 106 4.74 -3.52 12.90
C PRO A 106 3.97 -2.66 11.90
N LEU A 107 4.54 -1.51 11.55
CA LEU A 107 3.92 -0.55 10.64
C LEU A 107 3.58 -1.17 9.28
N GLU A 108 4.40 -2.13 8.85
CA GLU A 108 4.28 -2.90 7.61
C GLU A 108 2.99 -3.75 7.54
N ALA A 109 2.36 -4.05 8.67
CA ALA A 109 1.07 -4.77 8.68
C ALA A 109 -0.12 -3.85 8.38
N VAL A 110 0.07 -2.54 8.55
CA VAL A 110 -0.92 -1.52 8.17
C VAL A 110 -0.64 -1.10 6.73
N SER A 111 -1.69 -0.98 5.94
CA SER A 111 -1.54 -0.62 4.53
C SER A 111 -0.85 0.73 4.37
N GLY A 112 0.11 0.77 3.45
CA GLY A 112 0.72 2.02 3.04
C GLY A 112 -0.27 2.85 2.23
N ASP A 113 -0.44 4.12 2.60
CA ASP A 113 -1.11 5.07 1.73
C ASP A 113 -0.15 5.48 0.60
N GLU A 114 -0.57 5.31 -0.64
CA GLU A 114 0.02 6.01 -1.78
C GLU A 114 -0.91 7.13 -2.24
N THR A 115 -0.33 8.32 -2.43
CA THR A 115 -1.03 9.46 -3.01
C THR A 115 -1.40 9.10 -4.44
N ASP A 116 -2.69 8.94 -4.71
CA ASP A 116 -3.13 8.88 -6.10
C ASP A 116 -3.20 10.31 -6.62
N HIS A 117 -2.36 10.61 -7.61
CA HIS A 117 -2.37 11.89 -8.31
C HIS A 117 -3.20 11.81 -9.60
N ALA A 118 -3.89 10.70 -9.87
CA ALA A 118 -4.68 10.50 -11.07
C ALA A 118 -6.18 10.79 -10.82
N GLY A 119 -6.57 12.08 -10.75
CA GLY A 119 -7.99 12.47 -10.76
C GLY A 119 -8.31 13.82 -10.09
N GLU A 120 -9.55 14.31 -10.29
CA GLU A 120 -10.10 15.53 -9.64
C GLU A 120 -10.34 15.35 -8.12
N LEU A 121 -10.39 14.11 -7.64
CA LEU A 121 -10.48 13.80 -6.21
C LEU A 121 -9.09 13.38 -5.70
N GLU A 122 -8.43 14.26 -4.96
CA GLU A 122 -7.18 13.96 -4.23
C GLU A 122 -7.43 12.94 -3.09
N GLY A 123 -7.65 11.66 -3.43
CA GLY A 123 -7.84 10.56 -2.48
C GLY A 123 -6.57 9.73 -2.25
N PHE A 124 -6.51 9.01 -1.13
CA PHE A 124 -5.54 7.93 -0.96
C PHE A 124 -6.23 6.59 -1.28
N ALA A 125 -5.65 5.83 -2.20
CA ALA A 125 -6.11 4.48 -2.51
C ALA A 125 -5.50 3.50 -1.50
N ILE A 126 -6.34 2.72 -0.82
CA ILE A 126 -5.90 1.58 -0.01
C ILE A 126 -5.59 0.44 -0.98
N LYS A 127 -4.31 0.08 -1.09
CA LYS A 127 -3.89 -1.06 -1.90
C LYS A 127 -4.29 -2.37 -1.24
N SER A 128 -4.69 -3.33 -2.07
CA SER A 128 -4.84 -4.72 -1.63
C SER A 128 -3.47 -5.31 -1.35
N ILE A 129 -3.30 -5.98 -0.21
CA ILE A 129 -2.06 -6.64 0.17
C ILE A 129 -2.31 -8.15 0.03
N PRO A 130 -1.65 -8.85 -0.91
CA PRO A 130 -1.98 -10.25 -1.24
C PRO A 130 -1.97 -11.19 -0.03
N TRP A 131 -1.00 -11.02 0.87
CA TRP A 131 -0.87 -11.87 2.06
C TRP A 131 -1.88 -11.57 3.16
N ARG A 132 -2.48 -10.38 3.16
CA ARG A 132 -3.37 -9.91 4.24
C ARG A 132 -4.79 -10.36 3.99
N SER A 133 -5.47 -10.80 5.04
CA SER A 133 -6.87 -11.23 5.00
C SER A 133 -7.76 -10.12 4.45
N SER A 134 -8.53 -10.45 3.42
CA SER A 134 -9.59 -9.61 2.84
C SER A 134 -10.93 -9.78 3.56
N SER A 135 -10.96 -10.50 4.69
CA SER A 135 -12.20 -10.74 5.42
C SER A 135 -12.81 -9.41 5.92
N PRO A 136 -14.15 -9.25 5.86
CA PRO A 136 -14.82 -8.04 6.34
C PRO A 136 -14.50 -7.71 7.80
N ALA A 137 -14.29 -8.73 8.64
CA ALA A 137 -13.94 -8.56 10.05
C ALA A 137 -12.57 -7.88 10.22
N VAL A 138 -11.54 -8.30 9.47
CA VAL A 138 -10.20 -7.70 9.54
C VAL A 138 -10.21 -6.29 8.97
N ILE A 139 -10.90 -6.07 7.86
CA ILE A 139 -11.05 -4.74 7.26
C ILE A 139 -11.75 -3.79 8.25
N LYS A 140 -12.87 -4.23 8.83
CA LYS A 140 -13.58 -3.46 9.86
C LYS A 140 -12.69 -3.16 11.05
N TRP A 141 -11.89 -4.13 11.50
CA TRP A 141 -10.95 -3.95 12.60
C TRP A 141 -9.95 -2.81 12.34
N PHE A 142 -9.27 -2.80 11.19
CA PHE A 142 -8.38 -1.69 10.83
C PHE A 142 -9.12 -0.36 10.69
N ARG A 143 -10.33 -0.36 10.11
CA ARG A 143 -11.14 0.85 9.94
C ARG A 143 -11.59 1.46 11.26
N THR A 144 -11.88 0.65 12.28
CA THR A 144 -12.21 1.16 13.61
C THR A 144 -11.07 1.99 14.18
N PHE A 145 -9.81 1.57 14.03
CA PHE A 145 -8.65 2.37 14.44
C PHE A 145 -8.49 3.65 13.61
N ASP A 146 -8.80 3.60 12.30
CA ASP A 146 -8.83 4.80 11.46
C ASP A 146 -9.92 5.78 11.92
N ILE A 147 -11.14 5.32 12.20
CA ILE A 147 -12.26 6.14 12.70
C ILE A 147 -11.95 6.75 14.06
N LEU A 148 -11.38 5.97 14.99
CA LEU A 148 -10.94 6.49 16.28
C LEU A 148 -9.86 7.55 16.11
N HIS A 149 -8.92 7.34 15.20
CA HIS A 149 -7.97 8.40 14.88
C HIS A 149 -8.69 9.64 14.32
N MET A 150 -9.68 9.49 13.44
CA MET A 150 -10.47 10.61 12.91
C MET A 150 -11.23 11.36 14.01
N SER A 151 -11.78 10.68 15.02
CA SER A 151 -12.54 11.33 16.08
C SER A 151 -11.67 12.26 16.95
N THR A 152 -10.35 11.99 17.07
CA THR A 152 -9.42 12.92 17.73
C THR A 152 -9.27 14.27 17.04
N TRP A 153 -9.69 14.40 15.77
CA TRP A 153 -9.60 15.65 15.03
C TRP A 153 -10.75 16.60 15.31
N PHE A 154 -11.79 16.16 16.02
CA PHE A 154 -12.91 17.01 16.38
C PHE A 154 -12.72 17.56 17.80
N THR A 155 -12.93 18.86 17.94
CA THR A 155 -12.97 19.54 19.24
C THR A 155 -14.32 19.29 19.93
N LEU A 156 -14.45 19.67 21.21
CA LEU A 156 -15.72 19.57 21.96
C LEU A 156 -16.92 20.28 21.31
N ASN A 157 -16.69 21.18 20.34
CA ASN A 157 -17.74 21.90 19.62
C ASN A 157 -17.99 21.33 18.20
N ASP A 158 -17.60 20.07 17.96
CA ASP A 158 -17.68 19.40 16.64
C ASP A 158 -16.96 20.12 15.49
N ARG A 159 -16.06 21.05 15.82
CA ARG A 159 -15.22 21.72 14.84
C ARG A 159 -13.95 20.93 14.63
N ALA A 160 -13.57 20.74 13.37
CA ALA A 160 -12.27 20.19 13.02
C ALA A 160 -11.16 21.05 13.62
N GLY A 161 -10.20 20.40 14.27
CA GLY A 161 -9.02 21.03 14.84
C GLY A 161 -8.12 21.67 13.76
N PRO A 162 -7.17 22.53 14.17
CA PRO A 162 -6.26 23.18 13.24
C PRO A 162 -5.36 22.16 12.53
N GLY A 163 -5.21 22.30 11.20
CA GLY A 163 -4.36 21.45 10.37
C GLY A 163 -5.07 20.92 9.13
N ARG A 164 -4.35 20.14 8.32
CA ARG A 164 -4.94 19.46 7.16
C ARG A 164 -5.70 18.22 7.63
N PHE A 165 -7.01 18.22 7.47
CA PHE A 165 -7.86 17.07 7.78
C PHE A 165 -7.34 15.81 7.06
N PRO A 166 -7.35 14.63 7.70
CA PRO A 166 -6.95 13.40 7.05
C PRO A 166 -7.78 13.21 5.78
N ARG A 167 -7.12 12.88 4.67
CA ARG A 167 -7.82 12.69 3.41
C ARG A 167 -8.64 11.42 3.45
N VAL A 168 -9.77 11.43 2.74
CA VAL A 168 -10.61 10.24 2.57
C VAL A 168 -9.80 9.16 1.85
N ARG A 169 -9.89 7.94 2.37
CA ARG A 169 -9.27 6.75 1.81
C ARG A 169 -10.34 5.90 1.14
N PHE A 170 -10.05 5.37 -0.04
CA PHE A 170 -10.96 4.51 -0.78
C PHE A 170 -10.31 3.16 -1.06
N ASP A 171 -11.08 2.08 -1.04
CA ASP A 171 -10.56 0.76 -1.40
C ASP A 171 -10.24 0.74 -2.90
N SER A 172 -9.00 0.39 -3.24
CA SER A 172 -8.64 0.13 -4.64
C SER A 172 -8.62 -1.37 -4.84
N HIS A 173 -9.67 -1.90 -5.47
CA HIS A 173 -9.75 -3.31 -5.81
C HIS A 173 -8.72 -3.71 -6.88
N ASP A 174 -8.34 -2.76 -7.74
CA ASP A 174 -7.49 -3.02 -8.91
C ASP A 174 -5.99 -2.85 -8.66
N ARG A 175 -5.60 -2.38 -7.45
CA ARG A 175 -4.20 -2.08 -7.14
C ARG A 175 -3.70 -2.96 -6.01
N ALA A 176 -3.01 -4.03 -6.38
CA ALA A 176 -2.27 -4.86 -5.46
C ALA A 176 -0.90 -4.24 -5.13
N GLU A 177 -0.49 -4.32 -3.87
CA GLU A 177 0.89 -4.08 -3.45
C GLU A 177 1.68 -5.39 -3.59
N GLU A 178 2.09 -5.73 -4.82
CA GLU A 178 2.71 -7.01 -5.17
C GLU A 178 4.00 -7.32 -4.40
N HIS A 179 4.70 -6.28 -3.92
CA HIS A 179 5.97 -6.42 -3.21
C HIS A 179 5.84 -6.33 -1.69
N ALA A 180 4.61 -6.28 -1.16
CA ALA A 180 4.38 -6.29 0.28
C ALA A 180 4.85 -7.63 0.87
N LYS A 181 5.85 -7.58 1.75
CA LYS A 181 6.33 -8.79 2.44
C LYS A 181 5.35 -9.18 3.55
N PRO A 182 5.05 -10.48 3.72
CA PRO A 182 4.21 -10.93 4.82
C PRO A 182 4.87 -10.62 6.15
N VAL A 183 4.05 -10.20 7.12
CA VAL A 183 4.52 -9.83 8.45
C VAL A 183 4.46 -11.06 9.36
N PRO A 184 5.56 -11.50 9.99
CA PRO A 184 5.55 -12.59 10.97
C PRO A 184 4.85 -12.22 12.28
N GLY A 185 4.37 -13.21 13.03
CA GLY A 185 3.83 -13.06 14.37
C GLY A 185 2.40 -12.51 14.45
N LEU A 186 1.69 -12.42 13.32
CA LEU A 186 0.28 -12.00 13.33
C LEU A 186 -0.65 -13.18 13.64
N PRO A 187 -1.87 -12.90 14.14
CA PRO A 187 -2.90 -13.92 14.28
C PRO A 187 -3.28 -14.54 12.92
N ARG A 188 -3.57 -15.84 12.90
CA ARG A 188 -3.88 -16.58 11.68
C ARG A 188 -4.97 -15.93 10.83
N ASN A 189 -6.04 -15.42 11.44
CA ASN A 189 -7.13 -14.73 10.75
C ASN A 189 -6.74 -13.41 10.06
N PHE A 190 -5.54 -12.86 10.29
CA PHE A 190 -5.01 -11.68 9.59
C PHE A 190 -4.33 -12.02 8.27
N TYR A 191 -4.04 -13.30 7.99
CA TYR A 191 -3.50 -13.72 6.72
C TYR A 191 -4.62 -14.18 5.77
N ASN A 192 -4.42 -13.95 4.48
CA ASN A 192 -5.29 -14.48 3.45
C ASN A 192 -5.16 -16.03 3.42
N PRO A 193 -6.26 -16.80 3.50
CA PRO A 193 -6.22 -18.26 3.43
C PRO A 193 -5.53 -18.80 2.17
N ASP A 194 -5.76 -18.18 1.00
CA ASP A 194 -5.16 -18.61 -0.27
C ASP A 194 -3.66 -18.38 -0.27
N PHE A 195 -3.23 -17.23 0.29
CA PHE A 195 -1.82 -16.96 0.52
C PHE A 195 -1.19 -18.01 1.44
N LEU A 196 -1.80 -18.31 2.58
CA LEU A 196 -1.29 -19.32 3.50
C LEU A 196 -1.23 -20.72 2.87
N PHE A 197 -2.16 -21.04 1.97
CA PHE A 197 -2.18 -22.30 1.24
C PHE A 197 -1.07 -22.38 0.19
N SER A 198 -0.68 -21.24 -0.39
CA SER A 198 0.41 -21.16 -1.38
C SER A 198 1.81 -21.31 -0.79
N LEU A 199 1.97 -21.15 0.53
CA LEU A 199 3.27 -21.23 1.20
C LEU A 199 3.74 -22.67 1.37
N ASP A 200 5.04 -22.88 1.25
CA ASP A 200 5.66 -24.12 1.68
C ASP A 200 5.75 -24.22 3.21
N LYS A 201 6.23 -25.37 3.71
CA LYS A 201 6.35 -25.62 5.15
C LYS A 201 7.31 -24.63 5.84
N TYR A 202 8.43 -24.30 5.20
CA TYR A 202 9.48 -23.47 5.81
C TYR A 202 9.06 -22.01 5.88
N ASP A 203 8.47 -21.49 4.81
CA ASP A 203 7.93 -20.13 4.77
C ASP A 203 6.80 -19.96 5.78
N ARG A 204 5.94 -20.98 5.91
CA ARG A 204 4.86 -20.96 6.90
C ARG A 204 5.36 -21.00 8.34
N GLU A 205 6.40 -21.78 8.62
CA GLU A 205 7.07 -21.80 9.93
C GLU A 205 7.76 -20.46 10.22
N ALA A 206 8.39 -19.84 9.22
CA ALA A 206 9.06 -18.55 9.36
C ALA A 206 8.10 -17.39 9.68
N LEU A 207 6.81 -17.53 9.37
CA LEU A 207 5.79 -16.54 9.73
C LEU A 207 5.42 -16.55 11.21
N ASP A 208 5.76 -17.58 11.99
CA ASP A 208 5.42 -17.68 13.42
C ASP A 208 3.95 -17.31 13.69
N ILE A 209 3.04 -17.94 12.93
CA ILE A 209 1.62 -17.58 12.92
C ILE A 209 1.00 -17.83 14.30
N GLN A 210 0.37 -16.79 14.85
CA GLN A 210 -0.27 -16.85 16.15
C GLN A 210 -1.72 -17.38 16.06
N PRO A 211 -2.32 -17.84 17.17
CA PRO A 211 -3.73 -18.23 17.21
C PRO A 211 -4.67 -17.11 16.74
N ASP A 212 -5.86 -17.47 16.28
CA ASP A 212 -6.87 -16.51 15.84
C ASP A 212 -7.19 -15.48 16.93
N PHE A 213 -7.34 -14.22 16.53
CA PHE A 213 -7.66 -13.12 17.42
C PHE A 213 -9.14 -12.73 17.30
N ASP A 214 -9.80 -12.46 18.43
CA ASP A 214 -11.18 -11.98 18.46
C ASP A 214 -11.27 -10.52 17.96
N LEU A 215 -11.81 -10.36 16.75
CA LEU A 215 -11.97 -9.08 16.06
C LEU A 215 -13.25 -8.33 16.46
N SER A 216 -14.05 -8.86 17.39
CA SER A 216 -15.28 -8.21 17.82
C SER A 216 -15.01 -6.93 18.62
N PHE A 217 -15.85 -5.91 18.38
CA PHE A 217 -15.91 -4.70 19.18
C PHE A 217 -17.23 -4.62 19.94
N SER A 218 -17.25 -3.84 21.02
CA SER A 218 -18.46 -3.53 21.76
C SER A 218 -19.49 -2.81 20.88
N ALA A 219 -20.77 -2.88 21.24
CA ALA A 219 -21.84 -2.18 20.51
C ALA A 219 -21.66 -0.64 20.51
N ARG A 220 -20.79 -0.09 21.38
CA ARG A 220 -20.48 1.35 21.42
C ARG A 220 -19.46 1.79 20.38
N VAL A 221 -18.69 0.84 19.85
CA VAL A 221 -17.61 1.08 18.88
C VAL A 221 -18.03 0.69 17.46
N ASN A 222 -19.05 -0.16 17.33
CA ASN A 222 -19.67 -0.56 16.05
C ASN A 222 -20.60 0.51 15.49
#